data_AF-A0AAW1T8D9-F1
#
_entry.id   AF-A0AAW1T8D9-F1
#
_cell.length_a   1.000
_cell.length_b   1.000
_cell.length_c   1.000
_cell.angle_alpha   90.00
_cell.angle_beta   90.00
_cell.angle_gamma   90.00
#
_symmetry.space_group_name_H-M   'P 1'
#
loop_
_entity.id
_entity.type
_entity.pdbx_description
1 polymer ?
#
loop_
_entity_poly.entity_id
_entity_poly.type
_entity_poly.pdbx_seq_one_letter_code
_entity_poly.pdbx_strand_id
1 'polypeptide(L)'
;MEAAASTLKEATELSDLFNRIHTIFASGDLNRISETLASMRRSISLVQDVPEFRDSQARLQGLEDRFQGMIEPQLASAISQRQGELVQQLAARMTDLGRQAAVERLYISARIPPLQVAWDGYERAAGAEVTFPAWLPSFYDKLLAVAEGEARWCAATLPRLHPHLLLRLLAGLFARIDKSFRSRISSSSGSGRQALPMLMQLQEAATSFAAGLQPCLAGAPTSQLQELLLAADGPLRAQMPRYGEMERQQLLSDLRSIPQQDSSSDDLEALAAGLADTSPCSRMC
;
A
#
# COMPACT_ATOMS: atom_id res chain seq x y z
N MET A 1 6.70 35.85 -44.36
CA MET A 1 8.18 35.87 -44.25
C MET A 1 8.65 35.95 -42.79
N GLU A 2 7.96 36.67 -41.91
CA GLU A 2 8.36 36.78 -40.49
C GLU A 2 8.30 35.46 -39.72
N ALA A 3 7.29 34.61 -39.96
CA ALA A 3 7.17 33.31 -39.29
C ALA A 3 8.36 32.38 -39.60
N ALA A 4 8.79 32.30 -40.86
CA ALA A 4 9.94 31.46 -41.23
C ALA A 4 11.27 32.00 -40.68
N ALA A 5 11.41 33.33 -40.56
CA ALA A 5 12.58 33.96 -39.97
C ALA A 5 12.65 33.75 -38.45
N SER A 6 11.52 33.75 -37.74
CA SER A 6 11.48 33.43 -36.31
C SER A 6 11.82 31.95 -36.07
N THR A 7 11.29 31.03 -36.88
CA THR A 7 11.62 29.60 -36.76
C THR A 7 13.10 29.33 -36.99
N LEU A 8 13.73 29.99 -37.96
CA LEU A 8 15.16 29.81 -38.25
C LEU A 8 16.03 30.35 -37.11
N LYS A 9 15.65 31.51 -36.54
CA LYS A 9 16.33 32.10 -35.39
C LYS A 9 16.23 31.20 -34.16
N GLU A 10 15.05 30.67 -33.87
CA GLU A 10 14.82 29.73 -32.77
C GLU A 10 15.59 28.41 -32.97
N ALA A 11 15.72 27.93 -34.22
CA ALA A 11 16.52 26.76 -34.56
C ALA A 11 18.03 26.97 -34.29
N THR A 12 18.56 28.15 -34.61
CA THR A 12 19.96 28.50 -34.32
C THR A 12 20.21 28.65 -32.82
N GLU A 13 19.30 29.31 -32.10
CA GLU A 13 19.38 29.48 -30.64
C GLU A 13 19.31 28.12 -29.92
N LEU A 14 18.49 27.18 -30.40
CA LEU A 14 18.44 25.81 -29.90
C LEU A 14 19.74 25.03 -30.14
N SER A 15 20.35 25.18 -31.32
CA SER A 15 21.60 24.47 -31.66
C SER A 15 22.77 24.96 -30.80
N ASP A 16 22.86 26.27 -30.56
CA ASP A 16 23.84 26.87 -29.66
C ASP A 16 23.61 26.40 -28.21
N LEU A 17 22.35 26.32 -27.79
CA LEU A 17 21.98 25.79 -26.48
C LEU A 17 22.39 24.31 -26.31
N PHE A 18 22.20 23.45 -27.32
CA PHE A 18 22.66 22.05 -27.27
C PHE A 18 24.19 21.94 -27.17
N ASN A 19 24.94 22.80 -27.87
CA ASN A 19 26.40 22.81 -27.77
C ASN A 19 26.88 23.27 -26.38
N ARG A 20 26.16 24.23 -25.78
CA ARG A 20 26.50 24.80 -24.47
C ARG A 20 26.06 23.91 -23.30
N ILE A 21 25.04 23.08 -23.48
CA ILE A 21 24.56 22.23 -22.39
C ILE A 21 25.63 21.24 -21.92
N HIS A 22 26.47 20.73 -22.83
CA HIS A 22 27.52 19.79 -22.49
C HIS A 22 28.58 20.40 -21.56
N THR A 23 28.86 21.70 -21.68
CA THR A 23 29.78 22.40 -20.77
C THR A 23 29.12 22.71 -19.44
N ILE A 24 27.81 23.00 -19.42
CA ILE A 24 27.04 23.17 -18.18
C ILE A 24 26.92 21.84 -17.42
N PHE A 25 26.75 20.71 -18.11
CA PHE A 25 26.82 19.38 -17.47
C PHE A 25 28.20 19.10 -16.87
N ALA A 26 29.28 19.56 -17.52
CA ALA A 26 30.64 19.43 -16.98
C ALA A 26 30.87 20.30 -15.73
N SER A 27 30.12 21.40 -15.58
CA SER A 27 30.17 22.24 -14.38
C SER A 27 29.53 21.61 -13.14
N GLY A 28 28.66 20.59 -13.31
CA GLY A 28 27.99 19.89 -12.21
C GLY A 28 26.88 20.68 -11.51
N ASP A 29 26.61 21.92 -11.93
CA ASP A 29 25.60 22.78 -11.32
C ASP A 29 24.17 22.33 -11.65
N LEU A 30 23.57 21.55 -10.75
CA LEU A 30 22.25 20.97 -10.95
C LEU A 30 21.15 22.01 -11.23
N ASN A 31 21.22 23.19 -10.62
CA ASN A 31 20.28 24.29 -10.84
C ASN A 31 20.32 24.81 -12.28
N ARG A 32 21.54 25.12 -12.76
CA ARG A 32 21.74 25.66 -14.12
C ARG A 32 21.34 24.65 -15.17
N ILE A 33 21.61 23.36 -14.92
CA ILE A 33 21.20 22.29 -15.83
C ILE A 33 19.67 22.22 -15.90
N SER A 34 18.95 22.22 -14.76
CA SER A 34 17.49 22.15 -14.76
C SER A 34 16.82 23.36 -15.42
N GLU A 35 17.33 24.57 -15.18
CA GLU A 35 16.80 25.79 -15.81
C GLU A 35 17.00 25.77 -17.33
N THR A 36 18.18 25.33 -17.78
CA THR A 36 18.52 25.24 -19.20
C THR A 36 17.64 24.20 -19.89
N LEU A 37 17.45 23.01 -19.29
CA LEU A 37 16.55 21.97 -19.81
C LEU A 37 15.09 22.46 -19.86
N ALA A 38 14.62 23.16 -18.84
CA ALA A 38 13.27 23.74 -18.82
C ALA A 38 13.08 24.85 -19.88
N SER A 39 14.13 25.63 -20.18
CA SER A 39 14.12 26.60 -21.27
C SER A 39 14.07 25.92 -22.63
N MET A 40 14.86 24.87 -22.85
CA MET A 40 14.85 24.07 -24.08
C MET A 40 13.51 23.39 -24.31
N ARG A 41 12.89 22.84 -23.26
CA ARG A 41 11.55 22.24 -23.36
C ARG A 41 10.51 23.27 -23.82
N ARG A 42 10.61 24.51 -23.35
CA ARG A 42 9.71 25.61 -23.76
C ARG A 42 9.94 26.01 -25.21
N SER A 43 11.19 26.16 -25.66
CA SER A 43 11.48 26.51 -27.06
C SER A 43 11.11 25.40 -28.03
N ILE A 44 11.36 24.13 -27.70
CA ILE A 44 10.95 22.99 -28.54
C ILE A 44 9.42 22.85 -28.59
N SER A 45 8.70 23.14 -27.49
CA SER A 45 7.23 23.09 -27.46
C SER A 45 6.56 24.18 -28.29
N LEU A 46 7.24 25.31 -28.56
CA LEU A 46 6.71 26.37 -29.42
C LEU A 46 6.84 26.03 -30.91
N VAL A 47 7.81 25.19 -31.27
CA VAL A 47 8.13 24.79 -32.65
C VAL A 47 7.43 23.46 -33.01
N GLN A 48 6.18 23.29 -32.58
CA GLN A 48 5.48 21.99 -32.50
C GLN A 48 5.22 21.27 -33.86
N ASP A 49 5.42 21.92 -35.02
CA ASP A 49 4.96 21.41 -36.32
C ASP A 49 6.05 21.06 -37.34
N VAL A 50 7.33 20.98 -36.94
CA VAL A 50 8.42 20.72 -37.90
C VAL A 50 9.11 19.36 -37.63
N PRO A 51 9.15 18.43 -38.61
CA PRO A 51 9.69 17.08 -38.43
C PRO A 51 11.19 17.07 -38.05
N GLU A 52 11.95 18.10 -38.42
CA GLU A 52 13.37 18.28 -38.07
C GLU A 52 13.60 18.42 -36.55
N PHE A 53 12.58 18.79 -35.76
CA PHE A 53 12.69 18.96 -34.32
C PHE A 53 12.36 17.70 -33.51
N ARG A 54 11.91 16.61 -34.16
CA ARG A 54 11.76 15.30 -33.47
C ARG A 54 13.10 14.78 -32.96
N ASP A 55 14.16 14.94 -33.74
CA ASP A 55 15.52 14.59 -33.33
C ASP A 55 15.99 15.46 -32.16
N SER A 56 15.59 16.73 -32.13
CA SER A 56 15.89 17.63 -31.01
C SER A 56 15.16 17.24 -29.71
N GLN A 57 13.93 16.75 -29.82
CA GLN A 57 13.16 16.24 -28.68
C GLN A 57 13.78 14.95 -28.12
N ALA A 58 14.23 14.03 -28.98
CA ALA A 58 14.93 12.82 -28.57
C ALA A 58 16.28 13.14 -27.87
N ARG A 59 17.02 14.13 -28.38
CA ARG A 59 18.26 14.61 -27.73
C ARG A 59 17.99 15.26 -26.38
N LEU A 60 16.92 16.05 -26.26
CA LEU A 60 16.51 16.63 -24.96
C LEU A 60 16.16 15.53 -23.96
N GLN A 61 15.41 14.50 -24.36
CA GLN A 61 15.10 13.35 -23.50
C GLN A 61 16.36 12.65 -23.01
N GLY A 62 17.35 12.41 -23.89
CA GLY A 62 18.63 11.80 -23.47
C GLY A 62 19.41 12.66 -22.47
N LEU A 63 19.34 13.99 -22.57
CA LEU A 63 19.96 14.90 -21.60
C LEU A 63 19.20 14.92 -20.27
N GLU A 64 17.86 14.89 -20.30
CA GLU A 64 17.02 14.76 -19.12
C GLU A 64 17.31 13.44 -18.38
N ASP A 65 17.45 12.33 -19.11
CA ASP A 65 17.73 11.01 -18.52
C ASP A 65 19.14 10.96 -17.92
N ARG A 66 20.12 11.61 -18.56
CA ARG A 66 21.47 11.76 -17.99
C ARG A 66 21.46 12.61 -16.72
N PHE A 67 20.71 13.72 -16.71
CA PHE A 67 20.55 14.56 -15.53
C PHE A 67 19.88 13.81 -14.39
N GLN A 68 18.81 13.06 -14.70
CA GLN A 68 18.15 12.17 -13.77
C GLN A 68 19.17 11.20 -13.16
N GLY A 69 19.96 10.49 -13.97
CA GLY A 69 20.99 9.56 -13.48
C GLY A 69 22.03 10.19 -12.53
N MET A 70 22.29 11.49 -12.63
CA MET A 70 23.17 12.21 -11.69
C MET A 70 22.48 12.56 -10.36
N ILE A 71 21.19 12.86 -10.39
CA ILE A 71 20.40 13.22 -9.20
C ILE A 71 19.92 11.99 -8.43
N GLU A 72 19.57 10.89 -9.12
CA GLU A 72 19.05 9.67 -8.49
C GLU A 72 19.89 9.18 -7.29
N PRO A 73 21.23 9.03 -7.39
CA PRO A 73 22.03 8.58 -6.25
C PRO A 73 22.07 9.60 -5.10
N GLN A 74 22.07 10.90 -5.41
CA GLN A 74 22.05 11.96 -4.40
C GLN A 74 20.68 12.05 -3.69
N LEU A 75 19.60 11.87 -4.44
CA LEU A 75 18.25 11.86 -3.90
C LEU A 75 18.01 10.59 -3.07
N ALA A 76 18.49 9.43 -3.53
CA ALA A 76 18.40 8.18 -2.79
C ALA A 76 19.15 8.25 -1.44
N SER A 77 20.35 8.83 -1.42
CA SER A 77 21.12 9.01 -0.19
C SER A 77 20.45 10.02 0.74
N ALA A 78 19.96 11.16 0.22
CA ALA A 78 19.26 12.17 1.01
C ALA A 78 17.95 11.63 1.62
N ILE A 79 17.19 10.83 0.88
CA ILE A 79 15.98 10.15 1.38
C ILE A 79 16.35 9.17 2.50
N SER A 80 17.41 8.39 2.31
CA SER A 80 17.89 7.41 3.31
C SER A 80 18.37 8.09 4.60
N GLN A 81 19.01 9.26 4.50
CA GLN A 81 19.51 10.05 5.63
C GLN A 81 18.45 11.01 6.23
N ARG A 82 17.21 11.01 5.72
CA ARG A 82 16.11 11.92 6.12
C ARG A 82 16.46 13.41 6.04
N GLN A 83 17.32 13.81 5.10
CA GLN A 83 17.71 15.21 4.88
C GLN A 83 16.58 15.97 4.16
N GLY A 84 15.61 16.47 4.92
CA GLY A 84 14.38 17.07 4.37
C GLY A 84 14.62 18.22 3.38
N GLU A 85 15.53 19.14 3.68
CA GLU A 85 15.83 20.29 2.83
C GLU A 85 16.46 19.89 1.49
N LEU A 86 17.43 18.97 1.50
CA LEU A 86 18.10 18.50 0.29
C LEU A 86 17.15 17.67 -0.58
N VAL A 87 16.33 16.81 0.03
CA VAL A 87 15.27 16.09 -0.69
C VAL A 87 14.30 17.06 -1.34
N GLN A 88 13.84 18.08 -0.61
CA GLN A 88 12.89 19.07 -1.13
C GLN A 88 13.48 19.82 -2.34
N GLN A 89 14.73 20.28 -2.25
CA GLN A 89 15.40 20.98 -3.35
C GLN A 89 15.58 20.08 -4.59
N LEU A 90 16.07 18.84 -4.40
CA LEU A 90 16.30 17.90 -5.50
C LEU A 90 14.99 17.42 -6.12
N ALA A 91 13.97 17.14 -5.30
CA ALA A 91 12.66 16.71 -5.76
C ALA A 91 11.88 17.83 -6.46
N ALA A 92 12.01 19.09 -6.02
CA ALA A 92 11.43 20.24 -6.71
C ALA A 92 11.99 20.34 -8.14
N ARG A 93 13.31 20.26 -8.29
CA ARG A 93 13.99 20.27 -9.60
C ARG A 93 13.53 19.12 -10.50
N MET A 94 13.44 17.90 -9.97
CA MET A 94 12.94 16.73 -10.72
C MET A 94 11.46 16.89 -11.11
N THR A 95 10.66 17.53 -10.26
CA THR A 95 9.25 17.81 -10.53
C THR A 95 9.07 18.86 -11.62
N ASP A 96 9.91 19.90 -11.64
CA ASP A 96 9.87 20.95 -12.67
C ASP A 96 10.22 20.39 -14.06
N LEU A 97 11.08 19.36 -14.11
CA LEU A 97 11.38 18.58 -15.32
C LEU A 97 10.30 17.53 -15.67
N GLY A 98 9.23 17.43 -14.88
CA GLY A 98 8.14 16.48 -15.12
C GLY A 98 8.48 15.03 -14.78
N ARG A 99 9.58 14.77 -14.05
CA ARG A 99 10.05 13.43 -13.69
C ARG A 99 9.61 13.02 -12.28
N GLN A 100 8.33 13.24 -11.97
CA GLN A 100 7.74 12.89 -10.66
C GLN A 100 7.83 11.38 -10.38
N ALA A 101 7.59 10.54 -11.39
CA ALA A 101 7.61 9.07 -11.25
C ALA A 101 8.96 8.51 -10.75
N ALA A 102 10.08 9.15 -11.08
CA ALA A 102 11.40 8.74 -10.62
C ALA A 102 11.58 9.01 -9.11
N VAL A 103 11.10 10.16 -8.63
CA VAL A 103 11.10 10.51 -7.19
C VAL A 103 10.25 9.50 -6.41
N GLU A 104 9.06 9.16 -6.91
CA GLU A 104 8.20 8.15 -6.30
C GLU A 104 8.89 6.79 -6.20
N ARG A 105 9.50 6.32 -7.30
CA ARG A 105 10.20 5.04 -7.34
C ARG A 105 11.34 4.97 -6.32
N LEU A 106 12.16 6.03 -6.23
CA LEU A 106 13.28 6.11 -5.29
C LEU A 106 12.83 6.20 -3.84
N TYR A 107 11.75 6.93 -3.60
CA TYR A 107 11.15 7.01 -2.27
C TYR A 107 10.64 5.65 -1.80
N ILE A 108 9.88 4.97 -2.65
CA ILE A 108 9.33 3.64 -2.37
C ILE A 108 10.48 2.62 -2.18
N SER A 109 11.50 2.63 -3.03
CA SER A 109 12.62 1.69 -2.91
C SER A 109 13.44 1.89 -1.64
N ALA A 110 13.54 3.12 -1.12
CA ALA A 110 14.25 3.41 0.12
C ALA A 110 13.41 3.08 1.38
N ARG A 111 12.08 3.21 1.31
CA ARG A 111 11.18 3.09 2.47
C ARG A 111 10.53 1.73 2.65
N ILE A 112 10.39 0.92 1.59
CA ILE A 112 9.85 -0.44 1.69
C ILE A 112 10.74 -1.40 2.51
N PRO A 113 12.07 -1.46 2.34
CA PRO A 113 12.90 -2.45 3.01
C PRO A 113 12.75 -2.52 4.55
N PRO A 114 12.77 -1.42 5.32
CA PRO A 114 12.57 -1.49 6.77
C PRO A 114 11.18 -2.01 7.17
N LEU A 115 10.15 -1.72 6.37
CA LEU A 115 8.79 -2.22 6.59
C LEU A 115 8.70 -3.73 6.33
N GLN A 116 9.43 -4.24 5.33
CA GLN A 116 9.53 -5.68 5.10
C GLN A 116 10.25 -6.38 6.25
N VAL A 117 11.34 -5.80 6.78
CA VAL A 117 12.03 -6.37 7.96
C VAL A 117 11.10 -6.43 9.18
N ALA A 118 10.24 -5.42 9.36
CA ALA A 118 9.22 -5.45 10.42
C ALA A 118 8.19 -6.58 10.21
N TRP A 119 7.80 -6.84 8.95
CA TRP A 119 6.92 -7.96 8.58
C TRP A 119 7.56 -9.34 8.81
N ASP A 120 8.83 -9.48 8.46
CA ASP A 120 9.63 -10.70 8.64
C ASP A 120 9.96 -10.94 10.12
N GLY A 121 9.80 -9.93 10.98
CA GLY A 121 9.89 -10.06 12.44
C GLY A 121 8.94 -11.10 13.03
N TYR A 122 7.84 -11.43 12.35
CA TYR A 122 6.97 -12.55 12.72
C TYR A 122 7.72 -13.88 12.73
N GLU A 123 8.60 -14.16 11.77
CA GLU A 123 9.32 -15.46 11.71
C GLU A 123 10.24 -15.64 12.92
N ARG A 124 10.77 -14.53 13.45
CA ARG A 124 11.55 -14.53 14.70
C ARG A 124 10.65 -14.71 15.93
N ALA A 125 9.48 -14.08 15.93
CA ALA A 125 8.50 -14.19 17.03
C ALA A 125 7.75 -15.53 17.03
N ALA A 126 7.60 -16.19 15.88
CA ALA A 126 6.96 -17.49 15.74
C ALA A 126 7.74 -18.60 16.47
N GLY A 127 9.06 -18.43 16.66
CA GLY A 127 9.88 -19.28 17.53
C GLY A 127 9.58 -19.12 19.03
N ALA A 128 8.79 -18.11 19.42
CA ALA A 128 8.43 -17.78 20.81
C ALA A 128 6.94 -18.03 21.12
N GLU A 129 6.29 -18.96 20.41
CA GLU A 129 4.88 -19.38 20.59
C GLU A 129 3.81 -18.29 20.34
N VAL A 130 4.13 -17.20 19.64
CA VAL A 130 3.13 -16.18 19.30
C VAL A 130 2.33 -16.59 18.05
N THR A 131 1.01 -16.64 18.17
CA THR A 131 0.12 -16.91 17.02
C THR A 131 0.01 -15.71 16.10
N PHE A 132 -0.15 -15.95 14.79
CA PHE A 132 -0.31 -14.88 13.79
C PHE A 132 -1.42 -13.85 14.11
N PRO A 133 -2.62 -14.23 14.59
CA PRO A 133 -3.68 -13.27 14.92
C PRO A 133 -3.34 -12.37 16.10
N ALA A 134 -2.59 -12.88 17.08
CA ALA A 134 -2.13 -12.09 18.22
C ALA A 134 -0.97 -11.15 17.84
N TRP A 135 -0.13 -11.55 16.88
CA TRP A 135 1.00 -10.75 16.41
C TRP A 135 0.58 -9.62 15.46
N LEU A 136 -0.38 -9.86 14.57
CA LEU A 136 -0.74 -8.95 13.49
C LEU A 136 -1.14 -7.53 13.96
N PRO A 137 -1.93 -7.33 15.04
CA PRO A 137 -2.23 -6.00 15.56
C PRO A 137 -0.98 -5.19 15.89
N SER A 138 0.01 -5.82 16.55
CA SER A 138 1.27 -5.15 16.91
C SER A 138 2.11 -4.73 15.69
N PHE A 139 1.97 -5.44 14.57
CA PHE A 139 2.56 -5.05 13.30
C PHE A 139 1.82 -3.86 12.69
N TYR A 140 0.48 -3.88 12.70
CA TYR A 140 -0.33 -2.76 12.22
C TYR A 140 -0.12 -1.48 13.03
N ASP A 141 0.03 -1.55 14.35
CA ASP A 141 0.35 -0.40 15.19
C ASP A 141 1.70 0.22 14.80
N LYS A 142 2.72 -0.61 14.58
CA LYS A 142 4.04 -0.15 14.10
C LYS A 142 3.95 0.47 12.71
N LEU A 143 3.20 -0.16 11.81
CA LEU A 143 3.00 0.35 10.45
C LEU A 143 2.27 1.69 10.46
N LEU A 144 1.27 1.85 11.33
CA LEU A 144 0.53 3.09 11.52
C LEU A 144 1.44 4.20 12.07
N ALA A 145 2.26 3.91 13.09
CA ALA A 145 3.23 4.87 13.62
C ALA A 145 4.24 5.33 12.55
N VAL A 146 4.71 4.42 11.69
CA VAL A 146 5.57 4.77 10.55
C VAL A 146 4.79 5.59 9.52
N ALA A 147 3.56 5.20 9.19
CA ALA A 147 2.72 5.91 8.23
C ALA A 147 2.44 7.34 8.67
N GLU A 148 2.14 7.58 9.95
CA GLU A 148 1.97 8.92 10.50
C GLU A 148 3.26 9.76 10.43
N GLY A 149 4.39 9.15 10.76
CA GLY A 149 5.69 9.81 10.69
C GLY A 149 6.07 10.20 9.26
N GLU A 150 5.87 9.29 8.32
CA GLU A 150 6.09 9.54 6.89
C GLU A 150 5.04 10.51 6.31
N ALA A 151 3.78 10.50 6.78
CA ALA A 151 2.77 11.47 6.38
C ALA A 151 3.21 12.89 6.76
N ARG A 152 3.63 13.09 8.02
CA ARG A 152 4.15 14.37 8.52
C ARG A 152 5.41 14.80 7.77
N TRP A 153 6.34 13.87 7.54
CA TRP A 153 7.56 14.16 6.80
C TRP A 153 7.27 14.55 5.35
N CYS A 154 6.45 13.78 4.63
CA CYS A 154 6.04 14.09 3.25
C CYS A 154 5.28 15.41 3.16
N ALA A 155 4.40 15.72 4.12
CA ALA A 155 3.69 17.01 4.15
C ALA A 155 4.67 18.18 4.30
N ALA A 156 5.75 18.02 5.08
CA ALA A 156 6.76 19.05 5.29
C ALA A 156 7.75 19.17 4.12
N THR A 157 8.23 18.06 3.56
CA THR A 157 9.32 18.04 2.58
C THR A 157 8.85 17.96 1.13
N LEU A 158 7.72 17.29 0.88
CA LEU A 158 7.18 16.98 -0.45
C LEU A 158 5.67 17.25 -0.53
N PRO A 159 5.20 18.48 -0.24
CA PRO A 159 3.77 18.79 -0.18
C PRO A 159 3.03 18.54 -1.49
N ARG A 160 3.72 18.66 -2.64
CA ARG A 160 3.16 18.42 -3.98
C ARG A 160 2.84 16.95 -4.27
N LEU A 161 3.47 16.02 -3.55
CA LEU A 161 3.35 14.57 -3.77
C LEU A 161 2.62 13.87 -2.62
N HIS A 162 2.24 14.62 -1.58
CA HIS A 162 1.36 14.15 -0.51
C HIS A 162 -0.11 14.31 -0.94
N PRO A 163 -1.02 13.35 -0.65
CA PRO A 163 -0.82 12.07 0.05
C PRO A 163 -0.44 10.89 -0.87
N HIS A 164 -0.24 11.11 -2.17
CA HIS A 164 0.01 10.07 -3.17
C HIS A 164 1.18 9.13 -2.85
N LEU A 165 2.30 9.67 -2.36
CA LEU A 165 3.48 8.88 -1.98
C LEU A 165 3.19 7.87 -0.87
N LEU A 166 2.39 8.25 0.12
CA LEU A 166 2.04 7.37 1.23
C LEU A 166 1.15 6.21 0.75
N LEU A 167 0.17 6.52 -0.11
CA LEU A 167 -0.70 5.51 -0.72
C LEU A 167 0.10 4.50 -1.53
N ARG A 168 1.03 4.96 -2.38
CA ARG A 168 1.88 4.07 -3.16
C ARG A 168 2.84 3.25 -2.32
N LEU A 169 3.38 3.82 -1.23
CA LEU A 169 4.21 3.09 -0.29
C LEU A 169 3.45 1.92 0.34
N LEU A 170 2.25 2.19 0.85
CA LEU A 170 1.42 1.18 1.51
C LEU A 170 0.92 0.13 0.52
N ALA A 171 0.42 0.55 -0.65
CA ALA A 171 0.01 -0.39 -1.70
C ALA A 171 1.17 -1.29 -2.15
N GLY A 172 2.37 -0.71 -2.31
CA GLY A 172 3.59 -1.46 -2.65
C GLY A 172 4.01 -2.45 -1.56
N LEU A 173 3.84 -2.09 -0.28
CA LEU A 173 4.07 -3.02 0.83
C LEU A 173 3.07 -4.18 0.83
N PHE A 174 1.76 -3.88 0.79
CA PHE A 174 0.70 -4.89 0.79
C PHE A 174 0.84 -5.87 -0.38
N ALA A 175 1.16 -5.38 -1.57
CA ALA A 175 1.41 -6.23 -2.75
C ALA A 175 2.62 -7.18 -2.56
N ARG A 176 3.66 -6.76 -1.83
CA ARG A 176 4.84 -7.59 -1.54
C ARG A 176 4.56 -8.65 -0.47
N ILE A 177 3.76 -8.32 0.54
CA ILE A 177 3.46 -9.24 1.64
C ILE A 177 2.26 -10.15 1.34
N ASP A 178 1.43 -9.89 0.33
CA ASP A 178 0.20 -10.65 0.05
C ASP A 178 0.41 -12.18 0.03
N LYS A 179 1.45 -12.67 -0.65
CA LYS A 179 1.73 -14.12 -0.71
C LYS A 179 2.07 -14.71 0.66
N SER A 180 2.95 -14.05 1.42
CA SER A 180 3.35 -14.53 2.75
C SER A 180 2.22 -14.35 3.77
N PHE A 181 1.40 -13.32 3.62
CA PHE A 181 0.19 -13.09 4.41
C PHE A 181 -0.82 -14.24 4.20
N ARG A 182 -1.12 -14.60 2.94
CA ARG A 182 -1.99 -15.75 2.62
C ARG A 182 -1.45 -17.06 3.16
N SER A 183 -0.14 -17.27 3.05
CA SER A 183 0.53 -18.45 3.59
C SER A 183 0.41 -18.50 5.13
N ARG A 184 0.66 -17.39 5.83
CA ARG A 184 0.53 -17.30 7.31
C ARG A 184 -0.91 -17.51 7.77
N ILE A 185 -1.91 -17.00 7.06
CA ILE A 185 -3.31 -17.33 7.33
C ILE A 185 -3.56 -18.83 7.13
N SER A 186 -3.11 -19.40 6.01
CA SER A 186 -3.39 -20.81 5.70
C SER A 186 -2.73 -21.78 6.67
N SER A 187 -1.54 -21.44 7.18
CA SER A 187 -0.84 -22.23 8.21
C SER A 187 -1.44 -22.08 9.60
N SER A 188 -2.12 -20.97 9.88
CA SER A 188 -2.73 -20.69 11.18
C SER A 188 -4.20 -21.11 11.22
N SER A 189 -4.87 -21.18 10.06
CA SER A 189 -6.16 -21.84 9.88
C SER A 189 -5.98 -23.36 9.99
N GLY A 190 -5.81 -23.86 11.21
CA GLY A 190 -6.00 -25.28 11.48
C GLY A 190 -7.43 -25.67 11.09
N SER A 191 -7.60 -26.85 10.47
CA SER A 191 -8.92 -27.40 10.19
C SER A 191 -9.70 -27.58 11.50
N GLY A 192 -10.66 -26.70 11.81
CA GLY A 192 -11.52 -26.85 12.99
C GLY A 192 -12.18 -25.57 13.52
N ARG A 193 -12.82 -25.71 14.69
CA ARG A 193 -13.61 -24.70 15.46
C ARG A 193 -12.96 -23.33 15.69
N GLN A 194 -11.66 -23.19 15.49
CA GLN A 194 -10.93 -21.96 15.80
C GLN A 194 -10.67 -21.09 14.56
N ALA A 195 -11.01 -21.59 13.36
CA ALA A 195 -10.72 -20.88 12.12
C ALA A 195 -11.60 -19.62 11.93
N LEU A 196 -12.89 -19.68 12.29
CA LEU A 196 -13.79 -18.52 12.23
C LEU A 196 -13.42 -17.38 13.20
N PRO A 197 -13.25 -17.63 14.52
CA PRO A 197 -12.88 -16.56 15.45
C PRO A 197 -11.50 -15.96 15.12
N MET A 198 -10.57 -16.75 14.58
CA MET A 198 -9.31 -16.22 14.03
C MET A 198 -9.55 -15.23 12.87
N LEU A 199 -10.37 -15.59 11.88
CA LEU A 199 -10.63 -14.70 10.75
C LEU A 199 -11.32 -13.40 11.20
N MET A 200 -12.22 -13.49 12.18
CA MET A 200 -12.84 -12.30 12.78
C MET A 200 -11.80 -11.40 13.46
N GLN A 201 -10.88 -11.96 14.24
CA GLN A 201 -9.79 -11.19 14.87
C GLN A 201 -8.88 -10.51 13.82
N LEU A 202 -8.55 -11.21 12.73
CA LEU A 202 -7.74 -10.65 11.64
C LEU A 202 -8.47 -9.51 10.92
N GLN A 203 -9.78 -9.65 10.69
CA GLN A 203 -10.61 -8.61 10.09
C GLN A 203 -10.77 -7.40 11.01
N GLU A 204 -10.96 -7.62 12.31
CA GLU A 204 -11.01 -6.55 13.31
C GLU A 204 -9.69 -5.77 13.36
N ALA A 205 -8.56 -6.47 13.34
CA ALA A 205 -7.24 -5.84 13.27
C ALA A 205 -7.07 -5.00 11.99
N ALA A 206 -7.49 -5.52 10.84
CA ALA A 206 -7.41 -4.82 9.56
C ALA A 206 -8.33 -3.58 9.49
N THR A 207 -9.55 -3.69 10.03
CA THR A 207 -10.51 -2.57 10.08
C THR A 207 -10.06 -1.47 11.04
N SER A 208 -9.53 -1.83 12.21
CA SER A 208 -8.91 -0.88 13.14
C SER A 208 -7.73 -0.14 12.50
N PHE A 209 -6.85 -0.87 11.81
CA PHE A 209 -5.75 -0.28 11.04
C PHE A 209 -6.24 0.70 9.96
N ALA A 210 -7.26 0.31 9.18
CA ALA A 210 -7.82 1.16 8.14
C ALA A 210 -8.44 2.44 8.71
N ALA A 211 -9.13 2.36 9.85
CA ALA A 211 -9.69 3.53 10.55
C ALA A 211 -8.58 4.48 11.03
N GLY A 212 -7.51 3.93 11.61
CA GLY A 212 -6.36 4.71 12.08
C GLY A 212 -5.56 5.37 10.94
N LEU A 213 -5.62 4.83 9.72
CA LEU A 213 -4.95 5.38 8.55
C LEU A 213 -5.71 6.54 7.88
N GLN A 214 -7.02 6.65 8.08
CA GLN A 214 -7.87 7.71 7.53
C GLN A 214 -7.32 9.14 7.75
N PRO A 215 -6.89 9.56 8.97
CA PRO A 215 -6.37 10.91 9.20
C PRO A 215 -5.08 11.18 8.40
N CYS A 216 -4.22 10.18 8.18
CA CYS A 216 -3.00 10.33 7.40
C CYS A 216 -3.23 10.49 5.89
N LEU A 217 -4.43 10.14 5.43
CA LEU A 217 -4.83 10.12 4.03
C LEU A 217 -5.90 11.18 3.72
N ALA A 218 -6.13 12.14 4.62
CA ALA A 218 -7.04 13.24 4.40
C ALA A 218 -6.64 14.01 3.13
N GLY A 219 -7.51 14.01 2.11
CA GLY A 219 -7.25 14.63 0.80
C GLY A 219 -6.82 13.67 -0.31
N ALA A 220 -6.73 12.37 -0.04
CA ALA A 220 -6.47 11.36 -1.07
C ALA A 220 -7.68 11.15 -2.01
N PRO A 221 -7.45 10.92 -3.33
CA PRO A 221 -8.54 10.58 -4.24
C PRO A 221 -9.15 9.22 -3.86
N THR A 222 -10.47 9.15 -3.88
CA THR A 222 -11.25 7.97 -3.46
C THR A 222 -10.85 6.69 -4.22
N SER A 223 -10.44 6.80 -5.47
CA SER A 223 -9.98 5.66 -6.29
C SER A 223 -8.73 4.98 -5.72
N GLN A 224 -7.75 5.76 -5.25
CA GLN A 224 -6.50 5.22 -4.70
C GLN A 224 -6.69 4.63 -3.30
N LEU A 225 -7.63 5.19 -2.53
CA LEU A 225 -8.08 4.59 -1.28
C LEU A 225 -8.76 3.24 -1.53
N GLN A 226 -9.60 3.14 -2.56
CA GLN A 226 -10.23 1.88 -2.94
C GLN A 226 -9.20 0.83 -3.38
N GLU A 227 -8.20 1.20 -4.17
CA GLU A 227 -7.12 0.29 -4.55
C GLU A 227 -6.35 -0.25 -3.34
N LEU A 228 -6.05 0.62 -2.37
CA LEU A 228 -5.36 0.22 -1.13
C LEU A 228 -6.24 -0.74 -0.30
N LEU A 229 -7.51 -0.42 -0.13
CA LEU A 229 -8.46 -1.28 0.60
C LEU A 229 -8.61 -2.65 -0.08
N LEU A 230 -8.72 -2.68 -1.41
CA LEU A 230 -8.75 -3.93 -2.18
C LEU A 230 -7.47 -4.74 -1.99
N ALA A 231 -6.30 -4.10 -1.93
CA ALA A 231 -5.02 -4.77 -1.70
C ALA A 231 -4.88 -5.30 -0.27
N ALA A 232 -5.35 -4.55 0.74
CA ALA A 232 -5.32 -4.96 2.15
C ALA A 232 -6.32 -6.08 2.46
N ASP A 233 -7.52 -6.02 1.88
CA ASP A 233 -8.57 -7.03 2.07
C ASP A 233 -8.39 -8.26 1.17
N GLY A 234 -7.64 -8.15 0.08
CA GLY A 234 -7.35 -9.24 -0.88
C GLY A 234 -7.02 -10.60 -0.24
N PRO A 235 -6.07 -10.69 0.72
CA PRO A 235 -5.75 -11.94 1.38
C PRO A 235 -6.88 -12.50 2.26
N LEU A 236 -7.70 -11.64 2.89
CA LEU A 236 -8.85 -12.06 3.68
C LEU A 236 -10.01 -12.51 2.78
N ARG A 237 -10.25 -11.80 1.66
CA ARG A 237 -11.25 -12.18 0.65
C ARG A 237 -10.96 -13.55 0.04
N ALA A 238 -9.69 -13.91 -0.09
CA ALA A 238 -9.29 -15.23 -0.60
C ALA A 238 -9.78 -16.40 0.29
N GLN A 239 -10.12 -16.14 1.56
CA GLN A 239 -10.66 -17.15 2.48
C GLN A 239 -12.20 -17.19 2.50
N MET A 240 -12.90 -16.18 1.95
CA MET A 240 -14.38 -16.17 1.88
C MET A 240 -15.01 -17.41 1.23
N PRO A 241 -14.51 -18.00 0.13
CA PRO A 241 -15.15 -19.19 -0.44
C PRO A 241 -15.10 -20.41 0.50
N ARG A 242 -14.18 -20.43 1.47
CA ARG A 242 -14.04 -21.49 2.47
C ARG A 242 -14.85 -21.23 3.74
N TYR A 243 -15.45 -20.04 3.86
CA TYR A 243 -16.24 -19.63 5.03
C TYR A 243 -17.41 -20.60 5.30
N GLY A 244 -18.19 -20.94 4.26
CA GLY A 244 -19.36 -21.81 4.43
C GLY A 244 -19.00 -23.23 4.89
N GLU A 245 -17.86 -23.76 4.44
CA GLU A 245 -17.37 -25.07 4.91
C GLU A 245 -16.89 -25.01 6.36
N MET A 246 -16.19 -23.94 6.73
CA MET A 246 -15.72 -23.71 8.10
C MET A 246 -16.86 -23.52 9.09
N GLU A 247 -17.87 -22.73 8.71
CA GLU A 247 -19.07 -22.50 9.52
C GLU A 247 -19.85 -23.80 9.70
N ARG A 248 -20.02 -24.59 8.64
CA ARG A 248 -20.67 -25.90 8.74
C ARG A 248 -19.92 -26.84 9.68
N GLN A 249 -18.59 -26.87 9.63
CA GLN A 249 -17.78 -27.70 10.54
C GLN A 249 -17.88 -27.24 11.98
N GLN A 250 -17.93 -25.93 12.21
CA GLN A 250 -18.09 -25.34 13.54
C GLN A 250 -19.47 -25.66 14.12
N LEU A 251 -20.54 -25.41 13.36
CA LEU A 251 -21.91 -25.76 13.77
C LEU A 251 -22.06 -27.26 14.04
N LEU A 252 -21.47 -28.13 13.22
CA LEU A 252 -21.50 -29.58 13.47
C LEU A 252 -20.76 -29.97 14.75
N SER A 253 -19.63 -29.32 15.04
CA SER A 253 -18.93 -29.55 16.30
C SER A 253 -19.70 -29.00 17.50
N ASP A 254 -20.37 -27.86 17.36
CA ASP A 254 -21.25 -27.24 18.36
C ASP A 254 -22.42 -28.15 18.68
N LEU A 255 -23.11 -28.65 17.65
CA LEU A 255 -24.17 -29.65 17.78
C LEU A 255 -23.70 -30.95 18.46
N ARG A 256 -22.46 -31.40 18.20
CA ARG A 256 -21.87 -32.59 18.87
C ARG A 256 -21.50 -32.34 20.34
N SER A 257 -21.27 -31.08 20.71
CA SER A 257 -20.92 -30.70 22.09
C SER A 257 -22.11 -30.33 22.95
N ILE A 258 -23.28 -30.12 22.33
CA ILE A 258 -24.53 -30.06 23.09
C ILE A 258 -24.70 -31.46 23.71
N PRO A 259 -24.73 -31.58 25.04
CA PRO A 259 -25.07 -32.84 25.67
C PRO A 259 -26.42 -33.26 25.08
N GLN A 260 -26.50 -34.43 24.44
CA GLN A 260 -27.80 -35.05 24.29
C GLN A 260 -28.33 -35.14 25.71
N GLN A 261 -29.31 -34.32 26.07
CA GLN A 261 -30.20 -34.71 27.13
C GLN A 261 -30.73 -36.04 26.62
N ASP A 262 -30.18 -37.13 27.16
CA ASP A 262 -30.96 -38.31 27.43
C ASP A 262 -32.15 -37.76 28.22
N SER A 263 -33.18 -37.30 27.50
CA SER A 263 -34.54 -37.37 27.98
C SER A 263 -34.74 -38.85 28.17
N SER A 264 -34.29 -39.33 29.33
CA SER A 264 -34.41 -40.69 29.75
C SER A 264 -35.87 -41.03 29.51
N SER A 265 -36.11 -42.12 28.80
CA SER A 265 -37.45 -42.70 28.67
C SER A 265 -38.12 -42.79 30.06
N ASP A 266 -37.30 -42.92 31.10
CA ASP A 266 -37.66 -42.93 32.52
C ASP A 266 -38.34 -41.64 33.01
N ASP A 267 -37.96 -40.45 32.56
CA ASP A 267 -38.62 -39.19 32.98
C ASP A 267 -40.02 -39.04 32.35
N LEU A 268 -40.20 -39.53 31.12
CA LEU A 268 -41.51 -39.57 30.45
C LEU A 268 -42.40 -40.70 31.00
N GLU A 269 -41.84 -41.86 31.35
CA GLU A 269 -42.59 -42.93 32.04
C GLU A 269 -42.95 -42.55 33.48
N ALA A 270 -42.08 -41.84 34.20
CA ALA A 270 -42.38 -41.34 35.54
C ALA A 270 -43.47 -40.25 35.52
N LEU A 271 -43.45 -39.36 34.52
CA LEU A 271 -44.53 -38.38 34.31
C LEU A 271 -45.83 -39.03 33.85
N ALA A 272 -45.77 -40.07 33.01
CA ALA A 272 -46.95 -40.85 32.61
C ALA A 272 -47.55 -41.65 33.78
N ALA A 273 -46.72 -42.23 34.65
CA ALA A 273 -47.16 -42.92 35.87
C ALA A 273 -47.79 -41.94 36.87
N GLY A 274 -47.22 -40.73 37.03
CA GLY A 274 -47.81 -39.69 37.88
C GLY A 274 -49.15 -39.13 37.36
N LEU A 275 -49.37 -39.14 36.03
CA LEU A 275 -50.65 -38.78 35.41
C LEU A 275 -51.70 -39.90 35.48
N ALA A 276 -51.27 -41.17 35.56
CA ALA A 276 -52.17 -42.31 35.77
C ALA A 276 -52.71 -42.37 37.21
N ASP A 277 -51.88 -42.05 38.20
CA ASP A 277 -52.30 -42.02 39.62
C ASP A 277 -53.16 -40.80 40.01
N THR A 278 -53.21 -39.77 39.17
CA THR A 278 -53.95 -38.52 39.44
C THR A 278 -55.30 -38.41 38.73
N SER A 279 -55.83 -39.51 38.19
CA SER A 279 -57.18 -39.56 37.61
C SER A 279 -58.22 -40.13 38.60
N PRO A 280 -59.03 -39.31 39.29
CA PRO A 280 -60.11 -39.79 40.13
C PRO A 280 -61.37 -39.99 39.27
N CYS A 281 -61.43 -41.07 38.48
CA CYS A 281 -62.64 -41.38 37.72
C CYS A 281 -62.84 -42.89 37.54
N SER A 282 -63.10 -43.60 38.65
CA SER A 282 -63.89 -44.86 38.69
C SER A 282 -64.15 -45.29 40.13
N ARG A 283 -64.96 -44.51 40.86
CA ARG A 283 -65.79 -45.02 41.97
C ARG A 283 -67.19 -44.48 41.77
N MET A 284 -67.92 -45.09 40.84
CA MET A 284 -69.38 -45.20 40.85
C MET A 284 -69.77 -46.28 39.85
N CYS A 285 -69.77 -47.51 40.34
CA CYS A 285 -70.72 -48.59 40.08
C CYS A 285 -70.48 -49.65 41.16
#